data_AF-A0A954YFR0-F1
#
_entry.id   AF-A0A954YFR0-F1
#
_cell.length_a   1.000
_cell.length_b   1.000
_cell.length_c   1.000
_cell.angle_alpha   90.00
_cell.angle_beta   90.00
_cell.angle_gamma   90.00
#
_symmetry.space_group_name_H-M   'P 1'
#
loop_
_entity.id
_entity.type
_entity.pdbx_description
1 polymer ?
#
loop_
_entity_poly.entity_id
_entity_poly.type
_entity_poly.pdbx_seq_one_letter_code
_entity_poly.pdbx_strand_id
1 'polypeptide(L)'
;MIDATDLVVGRLATIVANRLRGKHKPTFTPHVDDGDNVIIINASKARLTGRKYDNKKYYWHTGHPGGIKERTARDIFEGRFPERIVEKAIERMIPRGPLG
;
A
#
# COMPACT_ATOMS: atom_id res chain seq x y z
N MET A 1 -4.89 -13.32 7.31
CA MET A 1 -5.60 -12.13 7.81
C MET A 1 -4.64 -11.32 8.67
N ILE A 2 -4.58 -10.00 8.51
CA ILE A 2 -3.66 -9.09 9.23
C ILE A 2 -4.44 -7.87 9.75
N ASP A 3 -4.28 -7.54 11.02
CA ASP A 3 -4.80 -6.30 11.62
C ASP A 3 -3.77 -5.18 11.45
N ALA A 4 -4.17 -4.06 10.83
CA ALA A 4 -3.30 -2.92 10.58
C ALA A 4 -3.23 -1.91 11.73
N THR A 5 -3.97 -2.12 12.83
CA THR A 5 -4.02 -1.19 13.97
C THR A 5 -2.62 -0.95 14.56
N ASP A 6 -2.23 0.32 14.69
CA ASP A 6 -0.92 0.79 15.18
C ASP A 6 0.32 0.30 14.40
N LEU A 7 0.13 -0.45 13.31
CA LEU A 7 1.22 -0.92 12.47
C LEU A 7 1.71 0.20 11.55
N VAL A 8 3.04 0.28 11.42
CA VAL A 8 3.65 1.24 10.50
C VAL A 8 3.40 0.80 9.06
N VAL A 9 2.71 1.64 8.28
CA VAL A 9 2.28 1.34 6.89
C VAL A 9 3.40 0.74 6.04
N GLY A 10 4.59 1.33 6.07
CA GLY A 10 5.71 0.86 5.24
C GLY A 10 6.19 -0.54 5.61
N ARG A 11 6.27 -0.86 6.91
CA ARG A 11 6.71 -2.17 7.39
C ARG A 11 5.66 -3.24 7.11
N LEU A 12 4.38 -2.90 7.34
CA LEU A 12 3.25 -3.75 6.99
C LEU A 12 3.27 -4.08 5.49
N ALA A 13 3.40 -3.07 4.63
CA ALA A 13 3.40 -3.24 3.19
C ALA A 13 4.51 -4.18 2.69
N THR A 14 5.72 -4.11 3.27
CA THR A 14 6.82 -5.01 2.88
C THR A 14 6.53 -6.47 3.20
N ILE A 15 5.99 -6.75 4.37
CA ILE A 15 5.63 -8.11 4.77
C ILE A 15 4.51 -8.65 3.86
N VAL A 16 3.50 -7.82 3.61
CA VAL A 16 2.37 -8.18 2.75
C VAL A 16 2.82 -8.43 1.32
N ALA A 17 3.63 -7.55 0.73
CA ALA A 17 4.14 -7.73 -0.63
C ALA A 17 4.98 -9.01 -0.79
N ASN A 18 5.76 -9.39 0.23
CA ASN A 18 6.51 -10.66 0.21
C ASN A 18 5.60 -11.89 0.28
N ARG A 19 4.48 -11.81 1.00
CA ARG A 19 3.48 -12.89 1.06
C ARG A 19 2.66 -12.98 -0.23
N LEU A 20 2.22 -11.84 -0.77
CA LEU A 20 1.53 -11.76 -2.05
C LEU A 20 2.39 -12.28 -3.20
N ARG A 21 3.70 -12.09 -3.16
CA ARG A 21 4.62 -12.64 -4.18
C ARG A 21 5.03 -14.09 -3.96
N GLY A 22 4.69 -14.70 -2.82
CA GLY A 22 5.15 -16.05 -2.49
C GLY A 22 6.64 -16.16 -2.14
N LYS A 23 7.37 -15.04 -1.98
CA LYS A 23 8.83 -15.03 -1.70
C LYS A 23 9.27 -15.76 -0.43
N HIS A 24 8.32 -16.00 0.47
CA HIS A 24 8.54 -16.73 1.71
C HIS A 24 8.49 -18.25 1.53
N LYS A 25 7.98 -18.73 0.39
CA LYS A 25 7.93 -20.15 0.04
C LYS A 25 9.20 -20.57 -0.69
N PRO A 26 9.73 -21.78 -0.44
CA PRO A 26 10.87 -22.31 -1.18
C PRO A 26 10.52 -22.63 -2.65
N THR A 27 9.23 -22.76 -2.97
CA THR A 27 8.69 -22.95 -4.33
C THR A 27 8.61 -21.67 -5.15
N PHE A 28 9.08 -20.53 -4.59
CA PHE A 28 8.98 -19.23 -5.23
C PHE A 28 9.60 -19.24 -6.64
N THR A 29 8.77 -18.88 -7.61
CA THR A 29 9.17 -18.83 -9.01
C THR A 29 8.83 -17.44 -9.57
N PRO A 30 9.79 -16.65 -10.08
CA PRO A 30 9.56 -15.24 -10.44
C PRO A 30 8.48 -14.98 -11.50
N HIS A 31 8.15 -15.98 -12.34
CA HIS A 31 7.19 -15.87 -13.43
C HIS A 31 5.84 -16.53 -13.14
N VAL A 32 5.66 -17.09 -11.94
CA VAL A 32 4.43 -17.76 -11.50
C VAL A 32 3.90 -17.06 -10.25
N ASP A 33 2.59 -16.87 -10.18
CA ASP A 33 1.93 -16.40 -8.95
C ASP A 33 1.70 -17.59 -8.00
N ASP A 34 2.61 -17.75 -7.04
CA ASP A 34 2.48 -18.67 -5.90
C ASP A 34 2.26 -17.86 -4.60
N GLY A 35 1.60 -16.72 -4.71
CA GLY A 35 1.24 -15.85 -3.60
C GLY A 35 0.23 -16.46 -2.63
N ASP A 36 0.15 -15.86 -1.45
CA ASP A 36 -0.99 -16.09 -0.54
C ASP A 36 -1.95 -14.91 -0.60
N ASN A 37 -3.25 -15.20 -0.47
CA ASN A 37 -4.27 -14.15 -0.32
C ASN A 37 -4.19 -13.52 1.08
N VAL A 38 -4.07 -12.20 1.12
CA VAL A 38 -3.95 -11.44 2.37
C VAL A 38 -5.13 -10.48 2.54
N ILE A 39 -5.93 -10.72 3.59
CA ILE A 39 -6.98 -9.80 4.03
C ILE A 39 -6.41 -8.88 5.10
N ILE A 40 -6.48 -7.55 4.87
CA ILE A 40 -6.07 -6.52 5.83
C ILE A 40 -7.33 -5.87 6.41
N ILE A 41 -7.43 -5.81 7.74
CA ILE A 41 -8.50 -5.12 8.45
C ILE A 41 -7.97 -3.87 9.17
N ASN A 42 -8.88 -2.96 9.53
CA ASN A 42 -8.56 -1.71 10.24
C ASN A 42 -7.50 -0.84 9.54
N ALA A 43 -7.50 -0.81 8.20
CA ALA A 43 -6.52 -0.02 7.43
C ALA A 43 -6.53 1.48 7.79
N SER A 44 -7.65 2.01 8.28
CA SER A 44 -7.77 3.39 8.80
C SER A 44 -6.95 3.67 10.07
N LYS A 45 -6.60 2.63 10.83
CA LYS A 45 -5.82 2.74 12.07
C LYS A 45 -4.33 2.48 11.86
N ALA A 46 -3.88 2.38 10.61
CA ALA A 46 -2.47 2.21 10.30
C ALA A 46 -1.68 3.48 10.60
N ARG A 47 -0.48 3.32 11.16
CA ARG A 47 0.33 4.45 11.66
C ARG A 47 1.33 4.94 10.63
N LEU A 48 1.47 6.25 10.52
CA LEU A 48 2.62 6.91 9.89
C LEU A 48 3.54 7.50 10.98
N THR A 49 4.84 7.30 10.82
CA THR A 49 5.85 7.77 11.78
C THR A 49 6.22 9.24 11.56
N GLY A 50 6.46 9.98 12.65
CA GLY A 50 6.92 11.38 12.60
C GLY A 50 5.88 12.31 11.97
N ARG A 51 6.33 13.39 11.32
CA ARG A 51 5.45 14.39 10.66
C ARG A 51 4.84 13.91 9.33
N LYS A 52 4.94 12.62 9.01
CA LYS A 52 4.47 12.06 7.73
C LYS A 52 2.94 12.02 7.64
N TYR A 53 2.24 11.93 8.76
CA TYR A 53 0.78 11.99 8.78
C TYR A 53 0.28 13.31 8.14
N ASP A 54 0.95 14.42 8.45
CA ASP A 54 0.54 15.75 7.98
C ASP A 54 1.20 16.16 6.67
N ASN A 55 2.48 15.83 6.52
CA ASN A 55 3.29 16.41 5.45
C ASN A 55 3.40 15.51 4.21
N LYS A 56 3.06 14.23 4.30
CA LYS A 56 3.23 13.32 3.16
C LYS A 56 2.12 13.59 2.14
N LYS A 57 2.51 14.11 0.97
CA LYS A 57 1.60 14.38 -0.14
C LYS A 57 1.56 13.22 -1.14
N TYR A 58 0.37 12.89 -1.62
CA TYR A 58 0.11 11.93 -2.67
C TYR A 58 -0.36 12.67 -3.92
N TYR A 59 0.36 12.46 -5.01
CA TYR A 59 0.10 13.10 -6.29
C TYR A 59 -0.54 12.13 -7.28
N TRP A 60 -1.45 12.64 -8.10
CA TRP A 60 -1.90 11.97 -9.32
C TRP A 60 -2.25 12.99 -10.38
N HIS A 61 -2.29 12.56 -11.64
CA HIS A 61 -2.58 13.43 -12.78
C HIS A 61 -3.84 12.95 -13.50
N THR A 62 -4.67 13.87 -13.96
CA THR A 62 -5.93 13.55 -14.68
C THR A 62 -5.74 13.38 -16.20
N GLY A 63 -4.53 13.55 -16.71
CA GLY A 63 -4.20 13.44 -18.14
C GLY A 63 -4.39 14.72 -18.95
N HIS A 64 -4.97 15.77 -18.37
CA HIS A 64 -5.21 17.06 -19.03
C HIS A 64 -4.18 18.11 -18.60
N PRO A 65 -3.89 19.15 -19.41
CA PRO A 65 -3.01 20.25 -19.00
C PRO A 65 -3.45 20.89 -17.68
N GLY A 66 -2.52 21.08 -16.74
CA GLY A 66 -2.82 21.59 -15.39
C GLY A 66 -3.55 20.58 -14.47
N GLY A 67 -3.67 19.32 -14.89
CA GLY A 67 -4.45 18.27 -14.22
C GLY A 67 -3.77 17.61 -13.01
N ILE A 68 -2.76 18.23 -12.41
CA ILE A 68 -2.10 17.68 -11.22
C ILE A 68 -3.00 17.87 -10.00
N LYS A 69 -3.19 16.80 -9.24
CA LYS A 69 -3.94 16.80 -7.98
C LYS A 69 -3.05 16.27 -6.87
N GLU A 70 -3.19 16.86 -5.69
CA GLU A 70 -2.49 16.43 -4.49
C GLU A 70 -3.46 16.24 -3.32
N ARG A 71 -3.14 15.30 -2.42
CA ARG A 71 -3.76 15.16 -1.10
C ARG A 71 -2.73 14.79 -0.06
N THR A 72 -2.88 15.28 1.17
CA THR A 72 -2.02 14.85 2.28
C THR A 72 -2.42 13.46 2.78
N ALA A 73 -1.54 12.80 3.54
CA ALA A 73 -1.86 11.52 4.15
C ALA A 73 -3.01 11.65 5.15
N ARG A 74 -3.04 12.75 5.91
CA ARG A 74 -4.17 13.13 6.79
C ARG A 74 -5.49 13.16 6.02
N ASP A 75 -5.55 13.89 4.90
CA ASP A 75 -6.78 14.02 4.09
C ASP A 75 -7.30 12.68 3.53
N ILE A 76 -6.42 11.69 3.38
CA ILE A 76 -6.80 10.36 2.89
C ILE A 76 -7.26 9.48 4.05
N PHE A 77 -6.56 9.50 5.20
CA PHE A 77 -6.96 8.75 6.40
C PHE A 77 -8.30 9.21 6.97
N GLU A 78 -8.55 10.51 7.00
CA GLU A 78 -9.81 11.10 7.47
C GLU A 78 -10.88 11.17 6.36
N GLY A 79 -10.50 10.82 5.12
CA GLY A 79 -11.35 10.88 3.96
C GLY A 79 -12.24 9.65 3.78
N ARG A 80 -12.81 9.54 2.56
CA ARG A 80 -13.73 8.45 2.19
C ARG A 80 -13.05 7.09 2.02
N PHE A 81 -11.74 7.05 1.78
CA PHE A 81 -11.02 5.84 1.36
C PHE A 81 -9.64 5.74 2.04
N PRO A 82 -9.59 5.50 3.37
CA PRO A 82 -8.34 5.37 4.12
C PRO A 82 -7.46 4.19 3.65
N GLU A 83 -8.07 3.13 3.13
CA GLU A 83 -7.41 1.93 2.63
C GLU A 83 -6.42 2.21 1.49
N ARG A 84 -6.62 3.28 0.72
CA ARG A 84 -5.78 3.64 -0.43
C ARG A 84 -4.32 3.88 -0.04
N ILE A 85 -4.03 4.31 1.19
CA ILE A 85 -2.65 4.50 1.64
C ILE A 85 -1.92 3.15 1.72
N VAL A 86 -2.60 2.15 2.28
CA VAL A 86 -2.04 0.80 2.46
C VAL A 86 -1.95 0.11 1.10
N GLU A 87 -3.01 0.18 0.30
CA GLU A 87 -3.06 -0.35 -1.07
C GLU A 87 -1.93 0.23 -1.92
N LYS A 88 -1.80 1.56 -2.02
CA LYS A 88 -0.73 2.21 -2.79
C LYS A 88 0.68 1.97 -2.24
N ALA A 89 0.81 1.61 -0.97
CA ALA A 89 2.09 1.22 -0.41
C ALA A 89 2.47 -0.20 -0.87
N ILE A 90 1.50 -1.12 -0.89
CA ILE A 90 1.70 -2.51 -1.32
C ILE A 90 1.88 -2.58 -2.85
N GLU A 91 1.02 -1.92 -3.62
CA GLU A 91 1.07 -1.84 -5.10
C GLU A 91 2.48 -1.44 -5.57
N ARG A 92 3.09 -0.45 -4.92
CA ARG A 92 4.45 0.01 -5.28
C ARG A 92 5.58 -0.96 -4.92
N MET A 93 5.30 -1.99 -4.12
CA MET A 93 6.25 -3.03 -3.73
C MET A 93 6.13 -4.31 -4.57
N ILE A 94 5.15 -4.38 -5.47
CA ILE A 94 4.91 -5.50 -6.39
C ILE A 94 5.52 -5.14 -7.78
N PRO A 95 6.03 -6.13 -8.54
CA PRO A 95 6.51 -5.89 -9.91
C PRO A 95 5.42 -5.28 -10.78
N ARG A 96 5.79 -4.32 -11.63
CA ARG A 96 4.85 -3.79 -12.62
C ARG A 96 4.82 -4.72 -13.84
N GLY A 97 3.63 -5.14 -14.25
CA GLY A 97 3.43 -5.98 -15.42
C GLY A 97 2.21 -6.87 -15.26
N PRO A 98 1.95 -7.78 -16.21
CA PRO A 98 0.77 -8.65 -16.18
C PRO A 98 0.66 -9.55 -14.93
N LEU A 99 1.78 -9.79 -14.24
CA LEU A 99 1.88 -10.65 -13.05
C LEU A 99 1.75 -9.90 -11.71
N GLY A 100 1.60 -8.58 -11.71
CA GLY A 100 1.62 -7.78 -10.48
C GLY A 100 0.68 -6.60 -10.47
#